data_AF-A0A5C5S505-F1
#
_entry.id   AF-A0A5C5S505-F1
#
_cell.length_a   1.000
_cell.length_b   1.000
_cell.length_c   1.000
_cell.angle_alpha   90.00
_cell.angle_beta   90.00
_cell.angle_gamma   90.00
#
_symmetry.space_group_name_H-M   'P 1'
#
loop_
_entity.id
_entity.type
_entity.pdbx_description
1 polymer ?
#
loop_
_entity_poly.entity_id
_entity_poly.type
_entity_poly.pdbx_seq_one_letter_code
_entity_poly.pdbx_strand_id
1 'polypeptide(L)'
;MILNVESTKGALSFPCDRFTRWQDNLRAIALGLEGLRRLDRYGITAGSQQYTGWRQLDSGPAPSSTADAEAVLMQFGEGLREGDSWRDVYRRAAKATHPDRGGRREDFERVQAAAERLGVAS
;
A
#
# COMPACT_ATOMS: atom_id res chain seq x y z
N MET A 1 -13.00 18.63 -8.03
CA MET A 1 -12.02 19.60 -7.50
C MET A 1 -11.33 18.97 -6.29
N ILE A 2 -10.02 19.12 -6.14
CA ILE A 2 -9.26 18.56 -5.00
C ILE A 2 -8.74 19.71 -4.15
N LEU A 3 -8.92 19.62 -2.83
CA LEU A 3 -8.30 20.53 -1.86
C LEU A 3 -7.04 19.89 -1.30
N ASN A 4 -5.91 20.59 -1.44
CA ASN A 4 -4.62 20.18 -0.88
C ASN A 4 -4.31 21.04 0.35
N VAL A 5 -3.91 20.41 1.46
CA VAL A 5 -3.58 21.07 2.73
C VAL A 5 -2.25 20.53 3.22
N GLU A 6 -1.32 21.41 3.56
CA GLU A 6 -0.08 21.03 4.23
C GLU A 6 -0.34 20.82 5.72
N SER A 7 0.19 19.73 6.29
CA SER A 7 0.06 19.43 7.71
C SER A 7 1.40 18.99 8.30
N THR A 8 1.50 19.00 9.63
CA THR A 8 2.67 18.50 10.36
C THR A 8 2.90 16.99 10.18
N LYS A 9 1.96 16.27 9.56
CA LYS A 9 2.03 14.83 9.28
C LYS A 9 2.21 14.51 7.79
N GLY A 10 2.41 15.53 6.94
CA GLY A 10 2.51 15.40 5.49
C GLY A 10 1.38 16.12 4.75
N ALA A 11 1.44 16.13 3.42
CA ALA A 11 0.41 16.72 2.58
C ALA A 11 -0.87 15.86 2.61
N LEU A 12 -2.02 16.53 2.75
CA LEU A 12 -3.33 15.90 2.74
C LEU A 12 -4.13 16.39 1.54
N SER A 13 -4.82 15.49 0.85
CA SER A 13 -5.68 15.79 -0.29
C SER A 13 -7.10 15.29 -0.03
N PHE A 14 -8.08 16.17 -0.21
CA PHE A 14 -9.49 15.86 0.01
C PHE A 14 -10.33 16.10 -1.26
N PRO A 15 -11.21 15.15 -1.65
CA PRO A 15 -12.16 15.39 -2.73
C PRO A 15 -13.18 16.47 -2.31
N CYS A 16 -13.39 17.47 -3.18
CA CYS A 16 -14.17 18.68 -2.90
C CYS A 16 -15.11 19.07 -4.06
N ASP A 17 -15.83 18.10 -4.62
CA ASP A 17 -16.76 18.32 -5.74
C ASP A 17 -18.20 17.93 -5.45
N ARG A 18 -18.51 17.53 -4.21
CA ARG A 18 -19.86 17.12 -3.84
C ARG A 18 -20.85 18.28 -3.82
N PHE A 19 -20.42 19.45 -3.38
CA PHE A 19 -21.28 20.64 -3.25
C PHE A 19 -20.87 21.74 -4.22
N THR A 20 -21.83 22.59 -4.60
CA THR A 20 -21.62 23.67 -5.56
C THR A 20 -20.82 24.83 -4.98
N ARG A 21 -20.93 25.07 -3.66
CA ARG A 21 -20.16 26.11 -2.96
C ARG A 21 -18.93 25.49 -2.31
N TRP A 22 -17.79 26.15 -2.45
CA TRP A 22 -16.54 25.67 -1.87
C TRP A 22 -16.58 25.66 -0.33
N GLN A 23 -17.32 26.58 0.29
CA GLN A 23 -17.50 26.62 1.74
C GLN A 23 -18.25 25.38 2.26
N ASP A 24 -19.22 24.88 1.50
CA ASP A 24 -20.00 23.70 1.88
C ASP A 24 -19.14 22.44 1.78
N ASN A 25 -18.26 22.35 0.77
CA ASN A 25 -17.27 21.27 0.69
C ASN A 25 -16.28 21.33 1.85
N LEU A 26 -15.76 22.51 2.20
CA LEU A 26 -14.84 22.67 3.33
C LEU A 26 -15.51 22.30 4.66
N ARG A 27 -16.77 22.72 4.87
CA ARG A 27 -17.57 22.35 6.04
C ARG A 27 -17.81 20.85 6.11
N ALA A 28 -18.09 20.20 4.98
CA ALA A 28 -18.28 18.75 4.92
C ALA A 28 -17.01 17.98 5.34
N ILE A 29 -15.83 18.43 4.90
CA ILE A 29 -14.54 17.86 5.31
C ILE A 29 -14.34 18.03 6.82
N ALA A 30 -14.59 19.23 7.35
CA ALA A 30 -14.47 19.49 8.79
C ALA A 30 -15.38 18.57 9.62
N LEU A 31 -16.64 18.41 9.20
CA LEU A 31 -17.59 17.51 9.86
C LEU A 31 -17.15 16.04 9.79
N GLY A 32 -16.59 15.60 8.66
CA GLY A 32 -16.01 14.25 8.52
C GLY A 32 -14.85 14.02 9.49
N LEU A 33 -13.92 14.96 9.59
CA LEU A 33 -12.79 14.90 10.52
C LEU A 33 -13.25 14.91 11.99
N GLU A 34 -14.26 15.69 12.35
CA GLU A 34 -14.87 15.64 13.68
C GLU A 34 -15.54 14.29 13.96
N GLY A 35 -16.23 13.72 12.97
CA GLY A 35 -16.81 12.37 13.05
C GLY A 35 -15.74 11.32 13.37
N LEU A 36 -14.63 11.35 12.63
CA LEU A 36 -13.49 10.46 12.87
C LEU A 36 -12.91 10.63 14.29
N ARG A 37 -12.77 11.87 14.78
CA ARG A 37 -12.34 12.13 16.17
C ARG A 37 -13.32 11.62 17.22
N ARG A 38 -14.63 11.63 16.94
CA ARG A 38 -15.65 11.07 17.84
C ARG A 38 -15.56 9.54 17.86
N LEU A 39 -15.41 8.91 16.70
CA LEU A 39 -15.22 7.46 16.58
C LEU A 39 -13.99 6.98 17.35
N ASP A 40 -12.87 7.68 17.20
CA ASP A 40 -11.62 7.42 17.91
C ASP A 40 -11.78 7.62 19.43
N ARG A 41 -12.38 8.74 19.84
CA ARG A 41 -12.65 9.04 21.26
C ARG A 41 -13.48 7.96 21.96
N TYR A 42 -14.48 7.41 21.27
CA TYR A 42 -15.35 6.38 21.83
C TYR A 42 -14.85 4.96 21.61
N GLY A 43 -13.68 4.79 20.98
CA GLY A 43 -13.10 3.46 20.71
C GLY A 43 -13.97 2.59 19.80
N ILE A 44 -14.92 3.17 19.06
CA ILE A 44 -15.85 2.45 18.19
C ILE A 44 -15.11 1.87 16.98
N THR A 45 -14.05 2.56 16.55
CA THR A 45 -13.06 2.03 15.61
C THR A 45 -11.84 1.58 16.41
N ALA A 46 -11.68 0.27 16.62
CA ALA A 46 -10.38 -0.28 17.01
C ALA A 46 -9.35 0.23 15.99
N GLY A 47 -8.29 0.86 16.50
CA GLY A 47 -7.46 1.81 15.78
C GLY A 47 -7.15 1.47 14.33
N SER A 48 -7.12 2.50 13.48
CA SER A 48 -6.44 2.49 12.17
C SER A 48 -6.94 1.51 11.09
N GLN A 49 -7.98 0.70 11.31
CA GLN A 49 -8.44 -0.25 10.29
C GLN A 49 -9.01 0.40 9.02
N GLN A 50 -9.52 1.63 9.11
CA GLN A 50 -9.95 2.38 7.92
C GLN A 50 -8.76 2.82 7.06
N TYR A 51 -7.60 3.15 7.66
CA TYR A 51 -6.40 3.58 6.92
C TYR A 51 -5.60 2.42 6.34
N THR A 52 -5.70 1.20 6.90
CA THR A 52 -5.15 0.00 6.26
C THR A 52 -5.87 -0.34 4.95
N GLY A 53 -7.18 -0.07 4.85
CA GLY A 53 -7.92 -0.27 3.60
C GLY A 53 -7.40 0.61 2.46
N TRP A 54 -7.09 1.89 2.73
CA TRP A 54 -6.51 2.79 1.72
C TRP A 54 -5.06 2.45 1.38
N ARG A 55 -4.27 1.95 2.35
CA ARG A 55 -2.89 1.51 2.13
C ARG A 55 -2.81 0.19 1.33
N GLN A 56 -3.83 -0.66 1.45
CA GLN A 56 -3.98 -1.89 0.65
C GLN A 56 -4.43 -1.65 -0.78
N LEU A 57 -4.92 -0.46 -1.13
CA LEU A 57 -5.35 -0.16 -2.51
C LEU A 57 -4.17 0.18 -3.44
N ASP A 58 -3.04 0.64 -2.90
CA ASP A 58 -1.82 0.89 -3.69
C ASP A 58 -0.91 -0.35 -3.81
N SER A 59 -1.06 -1.32 -2.89
CA SER A 59 -0.35 -2.60 -2.97
C SER A 59 -1.20 -3.58 -3.78
N GLY A 60 -0.83 -3.83 -5.04
CA GLY A 60 -1.46 -4.86 -5.87
C GLY A 60 -1.62 -6.19 -5.10
N PRO A 61 -2.65 -6.99 -5.40
CA PRO A 61 -3.08 -8.09 -4.53
C PRO A 61 -1.92 -9.02 -4.18
N ALA A 62 -1.78 -9.31 -2.88
CA ALA A 62 -0.80 -10.28 -2.40
C ALA A 62 -1.05 -11.65 -3.09
N PRO A 63 0.00 -12.36 -3.53
CA PRO A 63 -0.14 -13.52 -4.41
C PRO A 63 -0.96 -14.64 -3.77
N SER A 64 -2.20 -14.89 -4.21
CA SER A 64 -3.14 -15.75 -3.47
C SER A 64 -2.81 -17.25 -3.46
N SER A 65 -1.95 -17.69 -4.38
CA SER A 65 -1.53 -19.09 -4.56
C SER A 65 -0.01 -19.23 -4.74
N THR A 66 0.49 -20.47 -4.69
CA THR A 66 1.89 -20.79 -5.00
C THR A 66 2.27 -20.34 -6.42
N ALA A 67 1.39 -20.59 -7.40
CA ALA A 67 1.61 -20.16 -8.78
C ALA A 67 1.68 -18.63 -8.91
N ASP A 68 0.84 -17.90 -8.16
CA ASP A 68 0.92 -16.43 -8.12
C ASP A 68 2.24 -15.95 -7.51
N ALA A 69 2.71 -16.63 -6.45
CA ALA A 69 3.97 -16.29 -5.79
C ALA A 69 5.18 -16.52 -6.73
N GLU A 70 5.17 -17.62 -7.46
CA GLU A 70 6.17 -17.91 -8.49
C GLU A 70 6.16 -16.85 -9.60
N ALA A 71 4.97 -16.49 -10.10
CA ALA A 71 4.82 -15.46 -11.13
C ALA A 71 5.35 -14.09 -10.67
N VAL A 72 5.08 -13.70 -9.42
CA VAL A 72 5.62 -12.45 -8.84
C VAL A 72 7.16 -12.50 -8.76
N LEU A 73 7.74 -13.59 -8.28
CA LEU A 73 9.19 -13.71 -8.21
C LEU A 73 9.83 -13.72 -9.61
N MET A 74 9.24 -14.40 -10.59
CA MET A 74 9.72 -14.39 -11.97
C MET A 74 9.62 -12.99 -12.60
N GLN A 75 8.55 -12.25 -12.33
CA GLN A 75 8.32 -10.90 -12.85
C GLN A 75 9.45 -9.94 -12.45
N PHE A 76 9.81 -9.92 -11.18
CA PHE A 76 10.81 -8.98 -10.64
C PHE A 76 12.22 -9.56 -10.60
N GLY A 77 12.35 -10.88 -10.59
CA GLY A 77 13.61 -11.61 -10.55
C GLY A 77 14.14 -12.00 -11.91
N GLU A 78 13.67 -11.41 -13.01
CA GLU A 78 14.13 -11.71 -14.39
C GLU A 78 14.03 -13.20 -14.76
N GLY A 79 12.97 -13.87 -14.30
CA GLY A 79 12.74 -15.30 -14.55
C GLY A 79 13.69 -16.26 -13.82
N LEU A 80 13.42 -17.55 -13.99
CA LEU A 80 14.26 -18.64 -13.46
C LEU A 80 15.36 -18.97 -14.48
N ARG A 81 16.64 -18.83 -14.10
CA ARG A 81 17.77 -19.25 -14.95
C ARG A 81 18.13 -20.71 -14.66
N GLU A 82 18.86 -21.32 -15.59
CA GLU A 82 19.32 -22.70 -15.43
C GLU A 82 20.22 -22.83 -14.19
N GLY A 83 19.81 -23.66 -13.24
CA GLY A 83 20.49 -23.85 -11.96
C GLY A 83 20.09 -22.88 -10.83
N ASP A 84 19.21 -21.91 -11.08
CA ASP A 84 18.73 -21.00 -10.04
C ASP A 84 17.84 -21.73 -9.03
N SER A 85 18.04 -21.44 -7.74
CA SER A 85 17.04 -21.72 -6.72
C SER A 85 16.02 -20.58 -6.62
N TRP A 86 14.84 -20.85 -6.07
CA TRP A 86 13.86 -19.81 -5.78
C TRP A 86 14.38 -18.71 -4.83
N ARG A 87 15.38 -19.02 -3.99
CA ARG A 87 16.09 -18.01 -3.19
C ARG A 87 16.92 -17.07 -4.05
N ASP A 88 17.52 -17.54 -5.14
CA ASP A 88 18.30 -16.71 -6.06
C ASP A 88 17.41 -15.74 -6.82
N VAL A 89 16.25 -16.23 -7.28
CA VAL A 89 15.21 -15.40 -7.91
C VAL A 89 14.68 -14.36 -6.92
N TYR A 90 14.37 -14.77 -5.68
CA TYR A 90 13.94 -13.85 -4.63
C TYR A 90 14.98 -12.76 -4.34
N ARG A 91 16.27 -13.10 -4.18
CA ARG A 91 17.32 -12.11 -3.93
C ARG A 91 17.43 -11.09 -5.05
N ARG A 92 17.31 -11.51 -6.30
CA ARG A 92 17.30 -10.61 -7.46
C ARG A 92 16.06 -9.71 -7.47
N ALA A 93 14.88 -10.30 -7.27
CA ALA A 93 13.61 -9.57 -7.17
C ALA A 93 13.64 -8.52 -6.06
N ALA A 94 14.06 -8.89 -4.85
CA ALA A 94 14.16 -8.00 -3.71
C ALA A 94 15.19 -6.88 -3.94
N LYS A 95 16.29 -7.18 -4.64
CA LYS A 95 17.30 -6.18 -5.01
C LYS A 95 16.74 -5.15 -5.99
N ALA A 96 15.94 -5.59 -6.96
CA ALA A 96 15.37 -4.76 -8.01
C ALA A 96 14.22 -3.87 -7.48
N THR A 97 13.41 -4.38 -6.56
CA THR A 97 12.26 -3.64 -6.01
C THR A 97 12.61 -2.83 -4.75
N HIS A 98 13.85 -2.91 -4.25
CA HIS A 98 14.23 -2.26 -2.99
C HIS A 98 14.04 -0.73 -3.02
N PRO A 99 13.34 -0.13 -2.04
CA PRO A 99 13.09 1.32 -1.99
C PRO A 99 14.38 2.15 -1.95
N ASP A 100 15.41 1.71 -1.22
CA ASP A 100 16.72 2.40 -1.18
C ASP A 100 17.45 2.43 -2.54
N ARG A 101 17.02 1.62 -3.51
CA ARG A 101 17.54 1.63 -4.89
C ARG A 101 16.59 2.29 -5.89
N GLY A 102 15.59 3.02 -5.40
CA GLY A 102 14.57 3.67 -6.23
C GLY A 102 13.44 2.73 -6.66
N GLY A 103 13.37 1.51 -6.11
CA GLY A 103 12.23 0.62 -6.30
C GLY A 103 10.98 1.10 -5.54
N ARG A 104 9.80 0.63 -5.96
CA ARG A 104 8.56 0.95 -5.26
C ARG A 104 8.40 0.05 -4.04
N ARG A 105 8.06 0.64 -2.89
CA ARG A 105 7.81 -0.10 -1.66
C ARG A 105 6.73 -1.17 -1.82
N GLU A 106 5.69 -0.89 -2.60
CA GLU A 106 4.61 -1.84 -2.91
C GLU A 106 5.12 -3.08 -3.63
N ASP A 107 6.01 -2.92 -4.62
CA ASP A 107 6.59 -4.04 -5.36
C ASP A 107 7.52 -4.87 -4.45
N PHE A 108 8.23 -4.21 -3.54
CA PHE A 108 9.03 -4.89 -2.53
C PHE A 108 8.17 -5.72 -1.58
N GLU A 109 7.06 -5.16 -1.08
CA GLU A 109 6.10 -5.86 -0.22
C GLU A 109 5.46 -7.07 -0.93
N ARG A 110 5.16 -6.95 -2.23
CA ARG A 110 4.68 -8.08 -3.06
C ARG A 110 5.73 -9.19 -3.19
N VAL A 111 6.99 -8.84 -3.39
CA VAL A 111 8.11 -9.80 -3.47
C VAL A 111 8.32 -10.50 -2.13
N GLN A 112 8.22 -9.79 -1.00
CA GLN A 112 8.29 -10.38 0.33
C GLN A 112 7.15 -11.37 0.58
N ALA A 113 5.92 -10.98 0.29
CA ALA A 113 4.75 -11.85 0.44
C ALA A 113 4.79 -13.10 -0.47
N ALA A 114 5.46 -13.01 -1.62
CA ALA A 114 5.72 -14.16 -2.48
C ALA A 114 6.77 -15.10 -1.87
N ALA A 115 7.87 -14.54 -1.35
CA ALA A 115 8.95 -15.31 -0.73
C ALA A 115 8.52 -16.06 0.54
N GLU A 116 7.67 -15.44 1.37
CA GLU A 116 7.09 -16.07 2.55
C GLU A 116 6.23 -17.29 2.18
N ARG A 117 5.37 -17.16 1.16
CA ARG A 117 4.53 -18.27 0.70
C ARG A 117 5.33 -19.44 0.13
N LEU A 118 6.42 -19.15 -0.55
CA LEU A 118 7.34 -20.16 -1.09
C LEU A 118 8.32 -20.71 -0.03
N GLY A 119 8.32 -20.15 1.19
CA GLY A 119 9.23 -20.56 2.26
C GLY A 119 10.70 -20.23 1.98
N VAL A 120 10.98 -19.26 1.11
CA VAL A 120 12.34 -18.86 0.68
C VAL A 120 12.80 -17.53 1.28
N ALA A 121 12.00 -16.94 2.17
CA ALA A 121 12.30 -15.69 2.86
C ALA A 121 13.46 -15.76 3.89
N SER A 122 13.95 -16.97 4.21
CA SER A 122 15.03 -17.23 5.17
C SER A 122 16.33 -17.68 4.51
#